data_AF-A0AB32WGC2-F1
#
_entry.id   AF-A0AB32WGC2-F1
#
_cell.length_a   1.000
_cell.length_b   1.000
_cell.length_c   1.000
_cell.angle_alpha   90.00
_cell.angle_beta   90.00
_cell.angle_gamma   90.00
#
_symmetry.space_group_name_H-M   'P 1'
#
loop_
_entity.id
_entity.type
_entity.pdbx_description
1 polymer ?
#
loop_
_entity_poly.entity_id
_entity_poly.type
_entity_poly.pdbx_seq_one_letter_code
_entity_poly.pdbx_strand_id
1 'polypeptide(L)'
;MANHGGKMKSVSINGVKMYTISSHLRSVAAWLSLKKQRSLRKDKSIYPPQVKVYELRQFSMKFERHLESEIIDFQITKGKIFFGTFGRSIRFSSQFW
;
A
#
# COMPACT_ATOMS: atom_id res chain seq x y z
N MET A 1 26.91 15.53 -25.46
CA MET A 1 25.91 14.49 -25.76
C MET A 1 25.84 13.55 -24.55
N ALA A 2 24.86 13.73 -23.66
CA ALA A 2 24.77 12.99 -22.40
C ALA A 2 23.88 11.75 -22.58
N ASN A 3 24.46 10.67 -23.11
CA ASN A 3 23.79 9.37 -23.16
C ASN A 3 24.19 8.56 -21.95
N HIS A 4 23.48 8.60 -20.82
CA HIS A 4 23.49 7.49 -19.83
C HIS A 4 22.20 7.54 -18.98
N GLY A 5 21.12 6.97 -19.53
CA GLY A 5 19.91 6.67 -18.77
C GLY A 5 20.25 5.70 -17.63
N GLY A 6 20.07 6.14 -16.39
CA GLY A 6 20.45 5.41 -15.19
C GLY A 6 19.84 4.01 -15.15
N LYS A 7 20.71 3.00 -15.09
CA LYS A 7 20.32 1.59 -14.96
C LYS A 7 19.51 1.41 -13.68
N MET A 8 18.27 0.96 -13.83
CA MET A 8 17.34 0.73 -12.71
C MET A 8 17.92 -0.26 -11.70
N LYS A 9 17.75 0.02 -10.40
CA LYS A 9 18.22 -0.86 -9.34
C LYS A 9 17.57 -2.24 -9.49
N SER A 10 18.40 -3.28 -9.51
CA SER A 10 17.95 -4.65 -9.66
C SER A 10 18.67 -5.57 -8.69
N VAL A 11 17.97 -6.57 -8.16
CA VAL A 11 18.54 -7.64 -7.34
C VAL A 11 18.39 -8.96 -8.11
N SER A 12 19.38 -9.84 -8.06
CA SER A 12 19.27 -11.19 -8.63
C SER A 12 19.13 -12.24 -7.54
N ILE A 13 18.11 -13.09 -7.63
CA ILE A 13 17.89 -14.24 -6.74
C ILE A 13 17.85 -15.49 -7.62
N ASN A 14 18.73 -16.46 -7.36
CA ASN A 14 18.85 -17.71 -8.15
C ASN A 14 18.96 -17.47 -9.67
N GLY A 15 19.65 -16.41 -10.10
CA GLY A 15 19.80 -16.05 -11.52
C GLY A 15 18.64 -15.25 -12.13
N VAL A 16 17.53 -15.06 -11.42
CA VAL A 16 16.39 -14.24 -11.87
C VAL A 16 16.55 -12.80 -11.40
N LYS A 17 16.42 -11.83 -12.31
CA LYS A 17 16.58 -10.40 -12.01
C LYS A 17 15.24 -9.75 -11.63
N MET A 18 15.19 -9.19 -10.43
CA MET A 18 14.07 -8.43 -9.85
C MET A 18 14.34 -6.94 -9.97
N TYR A 19 13.32 -6.15 -10.34
CA TYR A 19 13.40 -4.69 -10.45
C TYR A 19 12.44 -4.03 -9.46
N THR A 20 12.93 -3.03 -8.72
CA THR A 20 12.11 -2.25 -7.77
C THR A 20 11.80 -0.89 -8.37
N ILE A 21 10.53 -0.66 -8.72
CA ILE A 21 10.07 0.52 -9.47
C ILE A 21 9.73 1.70 -8.55
N SER A 22 9.23 1.42 -7.35
CA SER A 22 8.96 2.42 -6.32
C SER A 22 9.72 2.06 -5.04
N SER A 23 10.54 2.98 -4.56
CA SER A 23 11.37 2.80 -3.37
C SER A 23 10.89 3.69 -2.22
N HIS A 24 9.65 3.53 -1.77
CA HIS A 24 9.22 4.14 -0.51
C HIS A 24 8.28 3.19 0.20
N LEU A 25 8.59 2.95 1.48
CA LEU A 25 7.99 2.00 2.42
C LEU A 25 8.63 0.60 2.35
N ARG A 26 9.30 0.25 3.45
CA ARG A 26 9.60 -1.14 3.81
C ARG A 26 8.25 -1.84 3.93
N SER A 27 7.78 -2.47 2.86
CA SER A 27 6.63 -3.35 2.94
C SER A 27 7.03 -4.51 3.85
N VAL A 28 6.37 -4.59 5.00
CA VAL A 28 6.54 -5.73 5.88
C VAL A 28 5.98 -6.94 5.14
N ALA A 29 6.75 -8.02 5.06
CA ALA A 29 6.38 -9.16 4.26
C ALA A 29 5.04 -9.77 4.71
N ALA A 30 4.14 -10.05 3.76
CA ALA A 30 2.77 -10.51 4.02
C ALA A 30 2.71 -11.87 4.76
N TRP A 31 3.76 -12.69 4.63
CA TRP A 31 3.85 -14.01 5.27
C TRP A 31 4.21 -13.93 6.76
N LEU A 32 4.62 -12.76 7.27
CA LEU A 32 4.87 -12.58 8.70
C LEU A 32 3.56 -12.57 9.47
N SER A 33 3.56 -13.13 10.67
CA SER A 33 2.40 -13.06 11.55
C SER A 33 2.04 -11.62 11.88
N LEU A 34 0.74 -11.31 12.00
CA LEU A 34 0.23 -9.95 12.19
C LEU A 34 0.88 -9.23 13.38
N LYS A 35 1.21 -9.95 14.46
CA LYS A 35 1.95 -9.41 15.62
C LYS A 35 3.35 -8.94 15.25
N LYS A 36 4.10 -9.77 14.52
CA LYS A 36 5.46 -9.44 14.05
C LYS A 36 5.43 -8.37 12.98
N GLN A 37 4.37 -8.35 12.15
CA GLN A 37 4.19 -7.29 11.19
C GLN A 37 4.04 -5.93 11.86
N ARG A 38 3.21 -5.86 12.92
CA ARG A 38 2.99 -4.66 13.71
C ARG A 38 4.25 -4.19 14.44
N SER A 39 5.01 -5.08 15.07
CA SER A 39 6.26 -4.70 15.74
C SER A 39 7.31 -4.11 14.78
N LEU A 40 7.24 -4.47 13.50
CA LEU A 40 8.14 -4.01 12.45
C LEU A 40 7.66 -2.70 11.77
N ARG A 41 6.39 -2.33 11.92
CA ARG A 41 5.87 -1.01 11.51
C ARG A 41 6.38 0.05 12.50
N LYS A 42 7.60 0.55 12.28
CA LYS A 42 8.20 1.63 13.09
C LYS A 42 7.78 3.05 12.65
N ASP A 43 6.83 3.17 11.73
CA ASP A 43 6.53 4.46 11.11
C ASP A 43 5.36 5.16 11.82
N LYS A 44 5.71 6.14 12.66
CA LYS A 44 4.82 7.13 13.28
C LYS A 44 4.11 8.04 12.26
N SER A 45 4.51 7.97 10.98
CA SER A 45 4.03 8.82 9.87
C SER A 45 2.77 8.29 9.17
N ILE A 46 2.23 7.14 9.58
CA ILE A 46 1.02 6.53 9.01
C ILE A 46 -0.25 7.02 9.75
N TYR A 47 -0.09 7.92 10.72
CA TYR A 47 -1.19 8.52 11.46
C TYR A 47 -1.43 9.98 11.00
N PRO A 48 -2.67 10.39 10.74
CA PRO A 48 -3.90 9.59 10.81
C PRO A 48 -4.01 8.55 9.67
N PRO A 49 -4.55 7.35 9.93
CA PRO A 49 -4.67 6.30 8.92
C PRO A 49 -5.44 6.81 7.70
N GLN A 50 -4.99 6.47 6.50
CA GLN A 50 -5.55 7.01 5.27
C GLN A 50 -5.55 5.99 4.13
N VAL A 51 -6.51 6.12 3.23
CA VAL A 51 -6.63 5.33 1.99
C VAL A 51 -6.43 6.26 0.82
N LYS A 52 -5.46 5.91 -0.05
CA LYS A 52 -5.18 6.59 -1.31
C LYS A 52 -5.58 5.69 -2.47
N VAL A 53 -6.40 6.20 -3.38
CA VAL A 53 -6.80 5.49 -4.59
C VAL A 53 -6.17 6.14 -5.80
N TYR A 54 -5.54 5.33 -6.64
CA TYR A 54 -4.80 5.76 -7.81
C TYR A 54 -5.44 5.22 -9.08
N GLU A 55 -5.43 6.03 -10.14
CA GLU A 55 -5.82 5.62 -11.47
C GLU A 55 -4.61 5.20 -12.29
N LEU A 56 -4.59 3.94 -12.74
CA LEU A 56 -3.49 3.41 -13.55
C LEU A 56 -3.42 4.06 -14.94
N ARG A 57 -4.56 4.46 -15.52
CA ARG A 57 -4.61 5.08 -16.86
C ARG A 57 -3.98 6.47 -16.89
N GLN A 58 -4.07 7.20 -15.78
CA GLN A 58 -3.59 8.58 -15.68
C GLN A 58 -2.32 8.69 -14.83
N PHE A 59 -1.86 7.60 -14.20
CA PHE A 59 -0.78 7.58 -13.22
C PHE A 59 -0.93 8.63 -12.11
N SER A 60 -2.19 8.95 -11.77
CA SER A 60 -2.53 10.03 -10.84
C SER A 60 -3.34 9.49 -9.65
N MET A 61 -3.30 10.23 -8.54
CA MET A 61 -4.15 9.95 -7.38
C MET A 61 -5.56 10.49 -7.67
N LYS A 62 -6.59 9.63 -7.56
CA LYS A 62 -7.99 10.06 -7.67
C LYS A 62 -8.44 10.79 -6.42
N PHE A 63 -8.20 10.19 -5.26
CA PHE A 63 -8.57 10.79 -3.97
C PHE A 63 -7.84 10.12 -2.81
N GLU A 64 -7.93 10.78 -1.67
CA GLU A 64 -7.46 10.34 -0.37
C GLU A 64 -8.56 10.49 0.68
N ARG A 65 -8.67 9.54 1.61
CA ARG A 65 -9.60 9.59 2.74
C ARG A 65 -8.88 9.25 4.04
N HIS A 66 -9.03 10.12 5.03
CA HIS A 66 -8.61 9.83 6.40
C HIS A 66 -9.60 8.87 7.07
N LEU A 67 -9.06 8.06 7.97
CA LEU A 67 -9.75 7.07 8.74
C LEU A 67 -9.52 7.37 10.21
N GLU A 68 -10.52 7.05 11.02
CA GLU A 68 -10.44 7.23 12.47
C GLU A 68 -9.77 6.04 13.17
N SER A 69 -9.60 4.92 12.47
CA SER A 69 -9.03 3.68 13.03
C SER A 69 -8.15 2.96 12.00
N GLU A 70 -7.16 2.22 12.50
CA GLU A 70 -6.24 1.45 11.65
C GLU A 70 -6.98 0.33 10.91
N ILE A 71 -6.68 0.18 9.62
CA ILE A 71 -7.15 -0.93 8.81
C ILE A 71 -6.30 -2.16 9.09
N ILE A 72 -6.95 -3.26 9.44
CA ILE A 72 -6.28 -4.56 9.56
C ILE A 72 -6.24 -5.25 8.19
N ASP A 73 -7.38 -5.23 7.51
CA ASP A 73 -7.57 -5.89 6.23
C ASP A 73 -8.60 -5.13 5.38
N PHE A 74 -8.54 -5.29 4.06
CA PHE A 74 -9.49 -4.70 3.15
C PHE A 74 -9.86 -5.66 2.01
N GLN A 75 -11.10 -5.57 1.57
CA GLN A 75 -11.60 -6.34 0.43
C GLN A 75 -12.26 -5.39 -0.58
N ILE A 76 -12.04 -5.64 -1.86
CA ILE A 76 -12.70 -4.90 -2.95
C ILE A 76 -13.73 -5.83 -3.58
N THR A 77 -14.97 -5.37 -3.73
CA THR A 77 -16.03 -6.14 -4.40
C THR A 77 -16.97 -5.20 -5.13
N LYS A 78 -17.20 -5.45 -6.42
CA LYS A 78 -18.13 -4.69 -7.29
C LYS A 78 -18.06 -3.16 -7.07
N GLY A 79 -16.85 -2.59 -7.12
CA GLY A 79 -16.63 -1.13 -6.99
C GLY A 79 -16.74 -0.56 -5.58
N LYS A 80 -16.90 -1.41 -4.56
CA LYS A 80 -16.91 -1.02 -3.14
C LYS A 80 -15.67 -1.54 -2.45
N ILE A 81 -15.17 -0.76 -1.48
CA ILE A 81 -14.04 -1.11 -0.63
C ILE A 81 -14.57 -1.35 0.79
N PHE A 82 -14.25 -2.51 1.34
CA PHE A 82 -14.61 -2.94 2.68
C PHE A 82 -13.37 -2.88 3.56
N PHE A 83 -13.50 -2.29 4.75
CA PHE A 83 -12.41 -2.20 5.73
C PHE A 83 -12.75 -2.97 6.99
N GLY A 84 -11.88 -3.91 7.38
CA GLY A 84 -11.87 -4.53 8.69
C GLY A 84 -11.04 -3.69 9.66
N THR A 85 -11.69 -3.11 10.68
CA THR A 85 -11.01 -2.33 11.72
C THR A 85 -10.86 -3.13 13.02
N PHE A 86 -9.95 -2.70 13.90
CA PHE A 86 -9.62 -3.40 15.16
C PHE A 86 -10.79 -3.48 16.18
N GLY A 87 -11.91 -2.79 15.94
CA GLY A 87 -13.10 -2.79 16.80
C GLY A 87 -14.25 -3.70 16.39
N ARG A 88 -14.04 -4.70 15.50
CA ARG A 88 -15.11 -5.51 14.85
C ARG A 88 -16.13 -4.70 14.04
N SER A 89 -15.90 -3.40 13.84
CA SER A 89 -16.76 -2.60 12.98
C SER A 89 -16.32 -2.74 11.53
N ILE A 90 -17.28 -3.13 10.68
CA ILE A 90 -17.18 -3.06 9.23
C ILE A 90 -17.62 -1.67 8.84
N ARG A 91 -16.70 -0.85 8.30
CA ARG A 91 -17.07 0.44 7.73
C ARG A 91 -17.26 0.30 6.23
N PHE A 92 -18.38 0.80 5.75
CA PHE A 92 -18.70 0.86 4.33
C PHE A 92 -18.30 2.24 3.80
N SER A 93 -17.40 2.29 2.83
CA SER A 93 -17.29 3.46 1.96
C SER A 93 -18.17 3.20 0.74
N SER A 94 -19.23 3.99 0.60
CA SER A 94 -20.21 3.86 -0.48
C SER A 94 -20.04 4.97 -1.51
N GLN A 95 -20.08 4.56 -2.78
CA GLN A 95 -20.18 5.35 -4.00
C GLN A 95 -18.97 6.23 -4.34
N PHE A 96 -18.11 5.67 -5.21
CA PHE A 96 -17.28 6.46 -6.12
C PHE A 96 -18.16 6.80 -7.33
N TRP A 97 -18.58 8.06 -7.42
CA TRP A 97 -19.03 8.66 -8.68
C TRP A 97 -17.81 8.98 -9.54
#